data_AF-A0A1X1GDR4-F1
#
_entry.id   AF-A0A1X1GDR4-F1
#
_cell.length_a   1.000
_cell.length_b   1.000
_cell.length_c   1.000
_cell.angle_alpha   90.00
_cell.angle_beta   90.00
_cell.angle_gamma   90.00
#
_symmetry.space_group_name_H-M   'P 1'
#
loop_
_entity.id
_entity.type
_entity.pdbx_description
1 polymer ?
#
loop_
_entity_poly.entity_id
_entity_poly.type
_entity_poly.pdbx_seq_one_letter_code
_entity_poly.pdbx_strand_id
1 'polypeptide(L)'
;MELRKVIKEIEALNCKVVLLDYLETKGRYLFVNNEHFIFLRSDTTEIEKINILLHEKHHLINDDCNNSLSQIDTYKNHIENDSEKARILDFMSLVNNEYPIDDSFNFQNYLINADIPAKYENYVKEIATDFYNENKKNNII
;
A
#
# COMPACT_ATOMS: atom_id res chain seq x y z
N MET A 1 -5.91 -6.07 -11.76
CA MET A 1 -5.00 -6.15 -10.60
C MET A 1 -5.24 -7.45 -9.85
N GLU A 2 -4.23 -8.30 -9.69
CA GLU A 2 -4.39 -9.63 -9.06
C GLU A 2 -3.66 -9.71 -7.71
N LEU A 3 -4.39 -10.05 -6.64
CA LEU A 3 -3.86 -10.27 -5.29
C LEU A 3 -2.64 -11.21 -5.28
N ARG A 4 -2.69 -12.26 -6.10
CA ARG A 4 -1.60 -13.24 -6.22
C ARG A 4 -0.28 -12.63 -6.70
N LYS A 5 -0.32 -11.59 -7.53
CA LYS A 5 0.88 -10.89 -7.99
C LYS A 5 1.54 -10.13 -6.85
N VAL A 6 0.74 -9.38 -6.08
CA VAL A 6 1.20 -8.61 -4.91
C VAL A 6 1.83 -9.55 -3.86
N ILE A 7 1.19 -10.70 -3.58
CA ILE A 7 1.74 -11.69 -2.65
C ILE A 7 3.12 -12.18 -3.12
N LYS A 8 3.27 -12.53 -4.41
CA LYS A 8 4.56 -13.00 -4.95
C LYS A 8 5.66 -11.94 -4.87
N GLU A 9 5.33 -10.67 -5.09
CA GLU A 9 6.28 -9.56 -4.98
C GLU A 9 6.79 -9.42 -3.53
N ILE A 10 5.90 -9.57 -2.55
CA ILE A 10 6.26 -9.55 -1.13
C ILE A 10 7.06 -10.79 -0.73
N GLU A 11 6.68 -11.97 -1.21
CA GLU A 11 7.41 -13.21 -0.95
C GLU A 11 8.83 -13.18 -1.51
N ALA A 12 9.05 -12.48 -2.62
CA ALA A 12 10.38 -12.24 -3.18
C ALA A 12 11.27 -11.37 -2.27
N LEU A 13 10.69 -10.64 -1.30
CA LEU A 13 11.41 -9.89 -0.26
C LEU A 13 11.75 -10.76 0.96
N ASN A 14 11.72 -12.09 0.84
CA ASN A 14 11.95 -13.04 1.92
C ASN A 14 10.95 -12.89 3.08
N CYS A 15 9.69 -12.60 2.74
CA CYS A 15 8.59 -12.44 3.69
C CYS A 15 7.47 -13.46 3.42
N LYS A 16 6.93 -14.07 4.47
CA LYS A 16 5.84 -15.04 4.36
C LYS A 16 4.50 -14.34 4.56
N VAL A 17 3.58 -14.48 3.61
CA VAL A 17 2.20 -14.00 3.76
C VAL A 17 1.33 -15.11 4.33
N VAL A 18 0.66 -14.86 5.46
CA VAL A 18 -0.15 -15.87 6.17
C VAL A 18 -1.57 -15.35 6.37
N LEU A 19 -2.56 -16.12 5.91
CA LEU A 19 -3.97 -15.84 6.18
C LEU A 19 -4.38 -16.43 7.53
N LEU A 20 -5.07 -15.66 8.35
CA LEU A 20 -5.59 -16.06 9.65
C LEU A 20 -7.09 -15.83 9.73
N ASP A 21 -7.82 -16.77 10.35
CA ASP A 21 -9.26 -16.64 10.58
C ASP A 21 -9.60 -15.49 11.53
N TYR A 22 -8.72 -15.22 12.48
CA TYR A 22 -8.85 -14.12 13.42
C TYR A 22 -7.52 -13.37 13.55
N LEU A 23 -7.61 -12.04 13.44
CA LEU A 23 -6.55 -11.09 13.73
C LEU A 23 -7.20 -9.83 14.29
N GLU A 24 -6.60 -9.25 15.33
CA GLU A 24 -7.11 -8.03 15.97
C GLU A 24 -7.19 -6.86 14.98
N THR A 25 -6.18 -6.74 14.12
CA THR A 25 -6.14 -5.81 12.99
C THR A 25 -6.51 -6.53 11.68
N LYS A 26 -6.75 -5.77 10.60
CA LYS A 26 -6.99 -6.39 9.28
C LYS A 26 -5.72 -7.01 8.67
N GLY A 27 -4.55 -6.46 9.00
CA GLY A 27 -3.26 -7.08 8.73
C GLY A 27 -2.17 -6.55 9.66
N ARG A 28 -1.01 -7.21 9.62
CA ARG A 28 0.13 -6.88 10.47
C ARG A 28 1.43 -7.48 9.95
N TYR A 29 2.44 -6.66 9.76
CA TYR A 29 3.83 -7.07 9.60
C TYR A 29 4.49 -7.39 10.95
N LEU A 30 5.26 -8.47 11.00
CA LEU A 30 6.06 -8.87 12.16
C LEU A 30 7.37 -9.52 11.74
N PHE A 31 8.43 -9.23 12.49
CA PHE A 31 9.71 -9.92 12.43
C PHE A 31 9.90 -10.80 13.67
N VAL A 32 9.88 -12.12 13.51
CA VAL A 32 9.95 -13.09 14.63
C VAL A 32 10.81 -14.27 14.21
N ASN A 33 11.64 -14.79 15.13
CA ASN A 33 12.53 -15.94 14.89
C ASN A 33 13.42 -15.77 13.64
N ASN A 34 13.88 -14.54 13.39
CA ASN A 34 14.71 -14.19 12.23
C ASN A 34 14.01 -14.41 10.87
N GLU A 35 12.69 -14.35 10.84
CA GLU A 35 11.85 -14.45 9.64
C GLU A 35 10.83 -13.31 9.60
N HIS A 36 10.51 -12.85 8.39
CA HIS A 36 9.51 -11.82 8.14
C HIS A 36 8.15 -12.45 7.84
N PHE A 37 7.10 -11.92 8.45
CA PHE A 37 5.72 -12.33 8.24
C PHE A 37 4.82 -11.14 8.00
N ILE A 38 3.88 -11.27 7.07
CA ILE A 38 2.69 -10.41 7.00
C ILE A 38 1.48 -11.28 7.23
N PHE A 39 0.77 -11.01 8.32
CA PHE A 39 -0.49 -11.66 8.65
C PHE A 39 -1.65 -10.86 8.06
N LEU A 40 -2.63 -11.56 7.50
CA LEU A 40 -3.84 -10.97 6.94
C LEU A 40 -5.07 -11.70 7.47
N ARG A 41 -6.11 -10.95 7.80
CA ARG A 41 -7.39 -11.53 8.20
C ARG A 41 -8.14 -12.09 6.98
N SER A 42 -8.64 -13.32 7.08
CA SER A 42 -9.20 -14.05 5.95
C SER A 42 -10.51 -13.46 5.41
N ASP A 43 -11.30 -12.80 6.27
CA ASP A 43 -12.60 -12.17 6.02
C ASP A 43 -12.55 -10.87 5.18
N THR A 44 -11.35 -10.37 4.85
CA THR A 44 -11.15 -9.16 4.05
C THR A 44 -11.41 -9.41 2.56
N THR A 45 -11.93 -8.41 1.85
CA THR A 45 -12.09 -8.44 0.38
C THR A 45 -10.73 -8.47 -0.33
N GLU A 46 -10.68 -8.83 -1.61
CA GLU A 46 -9.40 -8.86 -2.35
C GLU A 46 -8.73 -7.48 -2.44
N ILE A 47 -9.51 -6.41 -2.64
CA ILE A 47 -8.99 -5.03 -2.68
C ILE A 47 -8.43 -4.63 -1.31
N GLU A 48 -9.14 -4.94 -0.23
CA GLU A 48 -8.62 -4.70 1.12
C GLU A 48 -7.32 -5.46 1.36
N LYS A 49 -7.25 -6.74 0.98
CA LYS A 49 -6.01 -7.54 1.09
C LYS A 49 -4.86 -6.90 0.34
N ILE A 50 -5.09 -6.40 -0.87
CA ILE A 50 -4.06 -5.71 -1.66
C ILE A 50 -3.59 -4.45 -0.94
N ASN A 51 -4.52 -3.60 -0.49
CA ASN A 51 -4.17 -2.37 0.23
C ASN A 51 -3.38 -2.64 1.51
N ILE A 52 -3.80 -3.63 2.30
CA ILE A 52 -3.10 -4.04 3.52
C ILE A 52 -1.70 -4.56 3.16
N LEU A 53 -1.58 -5.45 2.17
CA LEU A 53 -0.29 -5.98 1.75
C LEU A 53 0.67 -4.89 1.30
N LEU A 54 0.20 -3.91 0.51
CA LEU A 54 1.01 -2.79 0.07
C LEU A 54 1.46 -1.92 1.26
N HIS A 55 0.59 -1.69 2.25
CA HIS A 55 0.94 -0.97 3.48
C HIS A 55 2.03 -1.70 4.27
N GLU A 56 1.77 -2.96 4.62
CA GLU A 56 2.68 -3.77 5.43
C GLU A 56 4.02 -4.04 4.72
N LYS A 57 4.03 -4.05 3.38
CA LYS A 57 5.25 -4.10 2.58
C LYS A 57 6.18 -2.91 2.87
N HIS A 58 5.66 -1.71 3.10
CA HIS A 58 6.50 -0.57 3.42
C HIS A 58 7.10 -0.67 4.82
N HIS A 59 6.37 -1.22 5.80
CA HIS A 59 6.94 -1.53 7.11
C HIS A 59 8.09 -2.55 7.02
N LEU A 60 7.96 -3.54 6.12
CA LEU A 60 9.03 -4.48 5.82
C LEU A 60 10.24 -3.81 5.18
N ILE A 61 10.04 -3.02 4.11
CA ILE A 61 11.14 -2.37 3.36
C ILE A 61 11.89 -1.37 4.24
N ASN A 62 11.19 -0.64 5.09
CA ASN A 62 11.76 0.36 5.98
C ASN A 62 12.38 -0.23 7.27
N ASP A 63 12.25 -1.55 7.46
CA ASP A 63 12.69 -2.26 8.65
C ASP A 63 12.15 -1.66 9.96
N ASP A 64 10.86 -1.28 9.95
CA ASP A 64 10.26 -0.53 11.06
C ASP A 64 10.22 -1.32 12.38
N CYS A 65 10.26 -2.66 12.31
CA CYS A 65 10.35 -3.54 13.48
C CYS A 65 11.67 -3.38 14.27
N ASN A 66 12.75 -2.97 13.61
CA ASN A 66 14.04 -2.72 14.26
C ASN A 66 14.25 -1.24 14.59
N ASN A 67 13.33 -0.36 14.20
CA ASN A 67 13.41 1.06 14.50
C ASN A 67 13.09 1.31 15.97
N SER A 68 14.10 1.65 16.78
CA SER A 68 13.91 1.91 18.21
C SER A 68 12.96 3.08 18.50
N LEU A 69 12.79 4.01 17.57
CA LEU A 69 11.89 5.16 17.71
C LEU A 69 10.43 4.80 17.40
N SER A 70 10.15 3.63 16.82
CA SER A 70 8.78 3.12 16.59
C SER A 70 7.94 3.03 17.86
N GLN A 71 8.59 2.99 19.03
CA GLN A 71 7.95 2.95 20.35
C GLN A 71 7.53 4.32 20.87
N ILE A 72 7.90 5.42 20.18
CA ILE A 72 7.53 6.79 20.54
C ILE A 72 6.31 7.17 19.69
N ASP A 73 5.19 7.48 20.34
CA ASP A 73 3.89 7.70 19.67
C ASP A 73 3.94 8.71 18.52
N THR A 74 4.63 9.84 18.70
CA THR A 74 4.74 10.87 17.66
C THR A 74 5.51 10.37 16.43
N TYR A 75 6.57 9.60 16.65
CA TYR A 75 7.38 9.04 15.58
C TYR A 75 6.67 7.85 14.92
N LYS A 76 5.96 7.03 15.70
CA LYS A 76 5.08 5.98 15.18
C LYS A 76 4.05 6.54 14.20
N ASN A 77 3.39 7.65 14.54
CA ASN A 77 2.43 8.30 13.63
C ASN A 77 3.08 8.76 12.32
N HIS A 78 4.36 9.15 12.35
CA HIS A 78 5.10 9.51 11.15
C HIS A 78 5.39 8.28 10.28
N ILE A 79 5.86 7.17 10.89
CA ILE A 79 6.08 5.89 10.21
C ILE A 79 4.78 5.41 9.52
N GLU A 80 3.66 5.41 10.24
CA GLU A 80 2.36 4.98 9.69
C GLU A 80 1.90 5.89 8.55
N ASN A 81 2.10 7.20 8.69
CA ASN A 81 1.75 8.15 7.64
C ASN A 81 2.59 7.96 6.38
N ASP A 82 3.87 7.65 6.53
CA ASP A 82 4.78 7.46 5.40
C ASP A 82 4.50 6.11 4.71
N SER A 83 4.22 5.07 5.49
CA SER A 83 3.79 3.76 4.97
C SER A 83 2.46 3.87 4.20
N GLU A 84 1.52 4.66 4.71
CA GLU A 84 0.23 4.91 4.04
C GLU A 84 0.39 5.73 2.76
N LYS A 85 1.26 6.74 2.73
CA LYS A 85 1.59 7.46 1.49
C LYS A 85 2.21 6.54 0.45
N ALA A 86 3.15 5.69 0.87
CA ALA A 86 3.82 4.78 -0.03
C ALA A 86 2.86 3.70 -0.57
N ARG A 87 1.95 3.18 0.27
CA ARG A 87 0.83 2.33 -0.15
C ARG A 87 -0.03 3.00 -1.22
N ILE A 88 -0.42 4.27 -1.02
CA ILE A 88 -1.23 5.03 -1.97
C ILE A 88 -0.50 5.14 -3.32
N LEU A 89 0.79 5.49 -3.31
CA LEU A 89 1.60 5.59 -4.52
C LEU A 89 1.68 4.26 -5.26
N ASP A 90 1.96 3.16 -4.55
CA ASP A 90 2.03 1.82 -5.14
C ASP A 90 0.68 1.42 -5.74
N PHE A 91 -0.42 1.65 -5.03
CA PHE A 91 -1.76 1.33 -5.53
C PHE A 91 -2.11 2.17 -6.75
N MET A 92 -1.82 3.48 -6.74
CA MET A 92 -2.00 4.35 -7.89
C MET A 92 -1.14 3.91 -9.09
N SER A 93 0.10 3.48 -8.85
CA SER A 93 1.00 2.98 -9.89
C SER A 93 0.45 1.72 -10.54
N LEU A 94 -0.09 0.79 -9.73
CA LEU A 94 -0.74 -0.43 -10.25
C LEU A 94 -1.96 -0.09 -11.11
N VAL A 95 -2.80 0.84 -10.65
CA VAL A 95 -3.97 1.30 -11.41
C VAL A 95 -3.53 1.99 -12.70
N ASN A 96 -2.57 2.91 -12.65
CA ASN A 96 -2.05 3.63 -13.81
C ASN A 96 -1.47 2.69 -14.88
N ASN A 97 -0.83 1.60 -14.47
CA ASN A 97 -0.29 0.60 -15.41
C ASN A 97 -1.39 -0.18 -16.15
N GLU A 98 -2.55 -0.39 -15.53
CA GLU A 98 -3.68 -1.11 -16.15
C GLU A 98 -4.64 -0.17 -16.88
N TYR A 99 -4.85 1.01 -16.31
CA TYR A 99 -5.73 2.08 -16.79
C TYR A 99 -4.97 3.41 -16.64
N PRO A 100 -4.19 3.81 -17.67
CA PRO A 100 -3.41 5.03 -17.64
C PRO A 100 -4.26 6.24 -17.25
N ILE A 101 -3.79 6.98 -16.26
CA ILE A 101 -4.41 8.21 -15.79
C ILE A 101 -4.38 9.23 -16.93
N ASP A 102 -5.57 9.68 -17.32
CA ASP A 102 -5.82 10.68 -18.36
C ASP A 102 -6.74 11.81 -17.84
N ASP A 103 -7.24 12.67 -18.74
CA ASP A 103 -8.13 13.79 -18.39
C ASP A 103 -9.47 13.34 -17.78
N SER A 104 -9.84 12.06 -17.89
CA SER A 104 -11.08 11.52 -17.34
C SER A 104 -10.96 11.03 -15.88
N PHE A 105 -9.74 11.04 -15.32
CA PHE A 105 -9.49 10.53 -13.98
C PHE A 105 -10.29 11.27 -12.90
N ASN A 106 -11.14 10.54 -12.18
CA ASN A 106 -11.94 11.07 -11.08
C ASN A 106 -11.33 10.70 -9.72
N PHE A 107 -10.58 11.64 -9.14
CA PHE A 107 -9.90 11.42 -7.86
C PHE A 107 -10.87 11.17 -6.69
N GLN A 108 -12.09 11.72 -6.69
CA GLN A 108 -13.06 11.49 -5.62
C GLN A 108 -13.55 10.04 -5.63
N ASN A 109 -13.91 9.53 -6.80
CA ASN A 109 -14.28 8.13 -6.97
C ASN A 109 -13.12 7.21 -6.62
N TYR A 110 -11.89 7.58 -7.01
CA TYR A 110 -10.70 6.83 -6.66
C TYR A 110 -10.50 6.74 -5.13
N LEU A 111 -10.55 7.86 -4.41
CA LEU A 111 -10.40 7.88 -2.96
C LEU A 111 -11.39 6.96 -2.25
N ILE A 112 -12.67 6.99 -2.66
CA ILE A 112 -13.73 6.15 -2.08
C ILE A 112 -13.48 4.67 -2.37
N ASN A 113 -13.24 4.32 -3.62
CA ASN A 113 -13.10 2.92 -4.04
C ASN A 113 -11.79 2.29 -3.54
N ALA A 114 -10.76 3.09 -3.31
CA ALA A 114 -9.47 2.67 -2.80
C ALA A 114 -9.37 2.69 -1.26
N ASP A 115 -10.45 3.06 -0.57
CA ASP A 115 -10.51 3.25 0.89
C ASP A 115 -9.39 4.18 1.40
N ILE A 116 -9.14 5.28 0.69
CA ILE A 116 -8.10 6.26 1.03
C ILE A 116 -8.70 7.36 1.92
N PRO A 117 -8.14 7.63 3.11
CA PRO A 117 -8.61 8.73 3.95
C PRO A 117 -8.52 10.09 3.27
N ALA A 118 -9.55 10.92 3.41
CA ALA A 118 -9.64 12.24 2.78
C ALA A 118 -8.46 13.18 3.10
N LYS A 119 -7.77 12.98 4.23
CA LYS A 119 -6.54 13.74 4.58
C LYS A 119 -5.41 13.59 3.54
N TYR A 120 -5.44 12.55 2.69
CA TYR A 120 -4.47 12.32 1.61
C TYR A 120 -4.94 12.83 0.25
N GLU A 121 -6.07 13.53 0.14
CA GLU A 121 -6.62 14.00 -1.13
C GLU A 121 -5.61 14.82 -1.95
N ASN A 122 -4.92 15.77 -1.32
CA ASN A 122 -3.93 16.59 -2.02
C ASN A 122 -2.76 15.74 -2.54
N TYR A 123 -2.31 14.76 -1.75
CA TYR A 123 -1.24 13.85 -2.15
C TYR A 123 -1.64 12.98 -3.35
N VAL A 124 -2.89 12.49 -3.38
CA VAL A 124 -3.44 11.76 -4.54
C VAL A 124 -3.50 12.64 -5.79
N LYS A 125 -3.89 13.92 -5.65
CA LYS A 125 -3.92 14.86 -6.79
C LYS A 125 -2.51 15.13 -7.35
N GLU A 126 -1.51 15.26 -6.48
CA GLU A 126 -0.11 15.43 -6.88
C GLU A 126 0.36 14.23 -7.71
N ILE A 127 0.21 13.00 -7.19
CA ILE A 127 0.61 11.78 -7.91
C ILE A 127 -0.15 11.62 -9.23
N ALA A 128 -1.47 11.87 -9.25
CA ALA A 128 -2.27 11.77 -10.46
C ALA A 128 -1.79 12.75 -11.54
N THR A 129 -1.38 13.95 -11.14
CA THR A 129 -0.83 14.96 -12.06
C THR A 129 0.51 14.50 -12.65
N ASP A 130 1.37 13.91 -11.82
CA ASP A 130 2.66 13.37 -12.27
C ASP A 130 2.47 12.22 -13.26
N PHE A 131 1.61 11.24 -12.94
CA PHE A 131 1.30 10.15 -13.86
C PHE A 131 0.66 10.60 -15.16
N TYR A 132 -0.28 11.55 -15.12
CA TYR A 132 -0.84 12.14 -16.34
C TYR A 132 0.26 12.72 -17.25
N ASN A 133 1.17 13.52 -16.67
CA ASN A 133 2.26 14.14 -17.43
C ASN A 133 3.24 13.11 -17.99
N GLU A 134 3.56 12.07 -17.22
CA GLU A 134 4.41 10.96 -17.68
C GLU A 134 3.75 10.16 -18.80
N ASN A 135 2.47 9.81 -18.65
CA ASN A 135 1.70 9.10 -19.67
C ASN A 135 1.68 9.86 -21.00
N LYS A 136 1.43 11.18 -20.93
CA LYS A 136 1.45 12.08 -22.09
C LYS A 136 2.84 12.17 -22.73
N LYS A 137 3.89 12.31 -21.93
CA LYS A 137 5.28 12.33 -22.41
C LYS A 137 5.67 11.03 -23.13
N ASN A 138 5.13 9.91 -22.67
CA ASN A 138 5.41 8.58 -23.21
C ASN A 138 4.47 8.19 -24.37
N ASN A 139 3.54 9.06 -24.78
CA ASN A 139 2.49 8.78 -25.78
C ASN A 139 1.64 7.54 -25.44
N ILE A 140 1.38 7.30 -24.16
CA ILE A 140 0.45 6.28 -23.69
C ILE A 140 -0.99 6.77 -23.83
N ILE A 141 -1.18 8.09 -23.62
CA ILE A 141 -2.42 8.85 -23.79
C ILE A 141 -2.20 10.02 -24.75
#